data_AF-A0A1S4EF58-F1
#
_entry.id   AF-A0A1S4EF58-F1
#
_cell.length_a   1.000
_cell.length_b   1.000
_cell.length_c   1.000
_cell.angle_alpha   90.00
_cell.angle_beta   90.00
_cell.angle_gamma   90.00
#
_symmetry.space_group_name_H-M   'P 1'
#
loop_
_entity.id
_entity.type
_entity.pdbx_description
1 polymer ?
#
loop_
_entity_poly.entity_id
_entity_poly.type
_entity_poly.pdbx_seq_one_letter_code
_entity_poly.pdbx_strand_id
1 'polypeptide(L)'
;MTPQDFLESFVEDEPRPRLKRRILTQKELKAIKDVTPTLHKGSTQLFRQLRDKGIISYTEYLFLLTILTKPMTGFQIAFNMFDTDGNQRVDKNEFLVIVRILAGKGIHELTKFIQMIIESSQEESKGKLVLEPPELKPENQNESSENNSTLNGSVDYVMEKIFSHAWKDKRGLSSDNNNELNSKGTSAEKDFVDDEQGLQRRHNVDTTLLVHFFGKTGDSELRYEGFRRFMENLQTEVLEMEFQEFAKGADVISELDFARIMLRYTYLDIRVYDRYLDRLLERIKEMEGIPPGISFDV
;
A
#
# COMPACT_ATOMS: atom_id res chain seq x y z
N MET A 1 4.28 14.25 -3.39
CA MET A 1 4.28 13.91 -4.83
C MET A 1 2.86 14.05 -5.38
N THR A 2 2.67 14.07 -6.70
CA THR A 2 1.33 14.03 -7.31
C THR A 2 0.85 12.58 -7.49
N PRO A 3 -0.45 12.32 -7.71
CA PRO A 3 -0.94 11.00 -8.15
C PRO A 3 -0.25 10.48 -9.41
N GLN A 4 0.04 11.37 -10.37
CA GLN A 4 0.80 11.01 -11.56
C GLN A 4 2.23 10.58 -11.22
N ASP A 5 2.93 11.35 -10.38
CA ASP A 5 4.28 11.00 -9.91
C ASP A 5 4.28 9.63 -9.20
N PHE A 6 3.20 9.31 -8.46
CA PHE A 6 3.05 8.02 -7.79
C PHE A 6 2.94 6.88 -8.81
N LEU A 7 2.06 6.98 -9.81
CA LEU A 7 1.92 5.93 -10.82
C LEU A 7 3.22 5.71 -11.60
N GLU A 8 3.90 6.80 -11.97
CA GLU A 8 5.17 6.74 -12.70
C GLU A 8 6.28 6.07 -11.89
N SER A 9 6.25 6.18 -10.56
CA SER A 9 7.24 5.52 -9.70
C SER A 9 7.20 3.99 -9.72
N PHE A 10 6.14 3.39 -10.27
CA PHE A 10 6.03 1.92 -10.46
C PHE A 10 6.44 1.48 -11.87
N VAL A 11 6.30 2.36 -12.85
CA VAL A 11 6.50 2.03 -14.26
C VAL A 11 7.92 2.37 -14.71
N GLU A 12 8.45 3.49 -14.24
CA GLU A 12 9.77 4.01 -14.63
C GLU A 12 10.86 3.62 -13.63
N ASP A 13 12.00 3.14 -14.13
CA ASP A 13 13.16 2.79 -13.31
C ASP A 13 13.82 4.05 -12.69
N GLU A 14 13.76 5.17 -13.40
CA GLU A 14 14.28 6.47 -12.97
C GLU A 14 13.23 7.56 -13.11
N PRO A 15 13.13 8.50 -12.15
CA PRO A 15 12.16 9.58 -12.23
C PRO A 15 12.46 10.52 -13.40
N ARG A 16 11.43 10.86 -14.19
CA ARG A 16 11.59 11.83 -15.29
C ARG A 16 12.27 13.13 -14.85
N PRO A 17 13.16 13.71 -15.69
CA PRO A 17 13.79 14.99 -15.44
C PRO A 17 12.74 16.09 -15.20
N ARG A 18 12.78 16.73 -14.02
CA ARG A 18 11.86 17.82 -13.67
C ARG A 18 12.49 19.17 -14.00
N LEU A 19 11.81 19.97 -14.83
CA LEU A 19 12.20 21.35 -15.13
C LEU A 19 12.25 22.26 -13.89
N LYS A 20 11.25 22.14 -13.00
CA LYS A 20 11.19 22.89 -11.73
C LYS A 20 10.28 22.22 -10.71
N ARG A 21 10.55 22.45 -9.42
CA ARG A 21 9.64 22.08 -8.31
C ARG A 21 8.57 23.16 -8.15
N ARG A 22 7.29 22.79 -8.19
CA ARG A 22 6.16 23.71 -7.96
C ARG A 22 5.96 23.90 -6.45
N ILE A 23 5.86 25.15 -6.01
CA ILE A 23 5.45 25.50 -4.64
C ILE A 23 3.95 25.78 -4.68
N LEU A 24 3.17 25.06 -3.86
CA LEU A 24 1.72 25.19 -3.81
C LEU A 24 1.30 26.28 -2.83
N THR A 25 0.35 27.11 -3.25
CA THR A 25 -0.33 28.10 -2.41
C THR A 25 -1.52 27.48 -1.67
N GLN A 26 -1.98 28.13 -0.60
CA GLN A 26 -3.16 27.67 0.15
C GLN A 26 -4.44 27.62 -0.70
N LYS A 27 -4.57 28.51 -1.70
CA LYS A 27 -5.71 28.48 -2.64
C LYS A 27 -5.68 27.22 -3.52
N GLU A 28 -4.50 26.82 -3.98
CA GLU A 28 -4.33 25.59 -4.77
C GLU A 28 -4.56 24.35 -3.92
N LEU A 29 -4.11 24.33 -2.67
CA LEU A 29 -4.40 23.23 -1.74
C LEU A 29 -5.90 23.08 -1.51
N LYS A 30 -6.63 24.19 -1.34
CA LYS A 30 -8.09 24.17 -1.26
C LYS A 30 -8.73 23.65 -2.55
N ALA A 31 -8.23 24.06 -3.71
CA ALA A 31 -8.73 23.56 -4.99
C ALA A 31 -8.51 22.04 -5.16
N ILE A 32 -7.36 21.51 -4.73
CA ILE A 32 -7.08 20.07 -4.72
C ILE A 32 -8.09 19.34 -3.83
N LYS A 33 -8.31 19.85 -2.61
CA LYS A 33 -9.32 19.34 -1.68
C LYS A 33 -10.73 19.37 -2.27
N ASP A 34 -11.06 20.38 -3.08
CA ASP A 34 -12.37 20.51 -3.71
C ASP A 34 -12.58 19.57 -4.90
N VAL A 35 -11.53 19.28 -5.66
CA VAL A 35 -11.53 18.37 -6.81
C VAL A 35 -11.46 16.89 -6.39
N THR A 36 -10.91 16.60 -5.21
CA THR A 36 -10.72 15.23 -4.73
C THR A 36 -12.09 14.53 -4.61
N PRO A 37 -12.33 13.43 -5.35
CA PRO A 37 -13.60 12.71 -5.29
C PRO A 37 -13.75 12.02 -3.93
N THR A 38 -14.99 11.77 -3.52
CA THR A 38 -15.28 10.99 -2.31
C THR A 38 -15.00 9.51 -2.54
N LEU A 39 -14.80 8.74 -1.47
CA LEU A 39 -14.53 7.30 -1.51
C LEU A 39 -15.48 6.50 -2.42
N HIS A 40 -16.78 6.80 -2.38
CA HIS A 40 -17.80 6.11 -3.19
C HIS A 40 -17.62 6.29 -4.71
N LYS A 41 -16.90 7.34 -5.13
CA LYS A 41 -16.56 7.63 -6.52
C LYS A 41 -15.19 7.06 -6.92
N GLY A 42 -14.58 6.23 -6.07
CA GLY A 42 -13.35 5.51 -6.41
C GLY A 42 -13.53 4.63 -7.66
N SER A 43 -12.49 4.58 -8.49
CA SER A 43 -12.44 3.78 -9.72
C SER A 43 -11.01 3.35 -10.01
N THR A 44 -10.82 2.44 -10.96
CA THR A 44 -9.49 2.02 -11.47
C THR A 44 -8.75 3.12 -12.23
N GLN A 45 -9.32 4.32 -12.36
CA GLN A 45 -8.72 5.46 -13.04
C GLN A 45 -8.56 6.67 -12.12
N LEU A 46 -8.68 6.50 -10.80
CA LEU A 46 -8.72 7.59 -9.85
C LEU A 46 -7.46 8.47 -9.95
N PHE A 47 -6.28 7.88 -9.92
CA PHE A 47 -5.02 8.63 -9.92
C PHE A 47 -4.72 9.22 -11.31
N ARG A 48 -5.04 8.50 -12.39
CA ARG A 48 -4.91 8.99 -13.77
C ARG A 48 -5.86 10.14 -14.08
N GLN A 49 -7.04 10.18 -13.47
CA GLN A 49 -7.98 11.30 -13.60
C GLN A 49 -7.51 12.52 -12.80
N LEU A 50 -6.95 12.31 -11.61
CA LEU A 50 -6.43 13.39 -10.78
C LEU A 50 -5.15 14.01 -11.34
N ARG A 51 -4.28 13.23 -12.00
CA ARG A 51 -3.01 13.69 -12.58
C ARG A 51 -2.17 14.49 -11.59
N ASP A 52 -1.99 15.79 -11.84
CA ASP A 52 -1.23 16.73 -11.00
C ASP A 52 -2.10 17.48 -9.97
N LYS A 53 -3.40 17.19 -9.90
CA LYS A 53 -4.39 17.78 -9.00
C LYS A 53 -4.54 16.98 -7.71
N GLY A 54 -3.42 16.51 -7.17
CA GLY A 54 -3.38 15.78 -5.91
C GLY A 54 -2.05 15.93 -5.21
N ILE A 55 -2.05 15.65 -3.92
CA ILE A 55 -0.86 15.59 -3.09
C ILE A 55 -0.87 14.29 -2.28
N ILE A 56 0.24 13.59 -2.36
CA ILE A 56 0.54 12.36 -1.62
C ILE A 56 1.79 12.64 -0.80
N SER A 57 1.72 12.42 0.51
CA SER A 57 2.86 12.54 1.43
C SER A 57 3.83 11.37 1.24
N TYR A 58 5.04 11.48 1.81
CA TYR A 58 5.98 10.36 1.84
C TYR A 58 5.42 9.14 2.58
N THR A 59 4.71 9.38 3.68
CA THR A 59 4.16 8.33 4.53
C THR A 59 2.97 7.64 3.87
N GLU A 60 2.17 8.38 3.12
CA GLU A 60 1.12 7.84 2.27
C GLU A 60 1.70 7.04 1.10
N TYR A 61 2.79 7.49 0.49
CA TYR A 61 3.50 6.73 -0.53
C TYR A 61 3.93 5.35 0.00
N LEU A 62 4.55 5.28 1.18
CA LEU A 62 4.94 4.02 1.80
C LEU A 62 3.74 3.13 2.14
N PHE A 63 2.66 3.74 2.63
CA PHE A 63 1.40 3.05 2.89
C PHE A 63 0.83 2.42 1.59
N LEU A 64 0.73 3.18 0.51
CA LEU A 64 0.21 2.70 -0.77
C LEU A 64 1.13 1.62 -1.37
N LEU A 65 2.45 1.75 -1.25
CA LEU A 65 3.43 0.74 -1.68
C LEU A 65 3.25 -0.57 -0.90
N THR A 66 3.06 -0.48 0.41
CA THR A 66 2.78 -1.63 1.29
C THR A 66 1.48 -2.33 0.88
N ILE A 67 0.49 -1.50 0.54
CA ILE A 67 -0.79 -1.75 -0.11
C ILE A 67 -0.74 -2.73 -1.28
N LEU A 68 -0.10 -2.24 -2.34
CA LEU A 68 -0.08 -2.83 -3.67
C LEU A 68 0.43 -4.27 -3.69
N THR A 69 1.29 -4.64 -2.75
CA THR A 69 1.89 -5.98 -2.64
C THR A 69 1.01 -7.00 -1.89
N LYS A 70 -0.16 -6.61 -1.37
CA LYS A 70 -1.01 -7.49 -0.55
C LYS A 70 -2.02 -8.26 -1.40
N PRO A 71 -2.19 -9.58 -1.18
CA PRO A 71 -3.32 -10.31 -1.75
C PRO A 71 -4.63 -9.85 -1.08
N MET A 72 -5.77 -10.15 -1.71
CA MET A 72 -7.10 -9.79 -1.20
C MET A 72 -7.34 -10.26 0.25
N THR A 73 -6.83 -11.44 0.60
CA THR A 73 -6.90 -11.99 1.97
C THR A 73 -6.15 -11.13 2.99
N GLY A 74 -5.08 -10.43 2.56
CA GLY A 74 -4.30 -9.53 3.39
C GLY A 74 -4.95 -8.17 3.65
N PHE A 75 -5.99 -7.79 2.89
CA PHE A 75 -6.67 -6.50 3.09
C PHE A 75 -7.44 -6.45 4.40
N GLN A 76 -8.10 -7.54 4.80
CA GLN A 76 -8.81 -7.59 6.07
C GLN A 76 -7.83 -7.43 7.23
N ILE A 77 -6.66 -8.08 7.15
CA ILE A 77 -5.64 -7.98 8.19
C ILE A 77 -5.07 -6.55 8.26
N ALA A 78 -4.79 -5.96 7.10
CA ALA A 78 -4.36 -4.56 7.04
C ALA A 78 -5.42 -3.62 7.59
N PHE A 79 -6.70 -3.83 7.30
CA PHE A 79 -7.80 -3.02 7.83
C PHE A 79 -7.90 -3.14 9.36
N ASN A 80 -7.82 -4.36 9.89
CA ASN A 80 -7.82 -4.61 11.33
C ASN A 80 -6.59 -4.02 12.03
N MET A 81 -5.48 -3.78 11.32
CA MET A 81 -4.34 -3.05 11.87
C MET A 81 -4.67 -1.56 12.11
N PHE A 82 -5.58 -0.99 11.32
CA PHE A 82 -6.03 0.39 11.48
C PHE A 82 -7.15 0.53 12.51
N ASP A 83 -8.09 -0.41 12.55
CA ASP A 83 -9.22 -0.45 13.46
C ASP A 83 -8.76 -0.88 14.86
N THR A 84 -8.38 0.09 15.70
CA THR A 84 -7.75 -0.18 16.99
C THR A 84 -8.74 -0.47 18.11
N ASP A 85 -9.98 0.02 17.96
CA ASP A 85 -11.05 -0.18 18.93
C ASP A 85 -12.00 -1.34 18.56
N GLY A 86 -11.81 -1.95 17.38
CA GLY A 86 -12.56 -3.11 16.90
C GLY A 86 -13.98 -2.78 16.45
N ASN A 87 -14.25 -1.50 16.16
CA ASN A 87 -15.58 -1.04 15.79
C ASN A 87 -15.96 -1.29 14.31
N GLN A 88 -15.06 -1.94 13.56
CA GLN A 88 -15.15 -2.26 12.13
C GLN A 88 -15.14 -1.03 11.21
N ARG A 89 -14.59 0.07 11.71
CA ARG A 89 -14.40 1.33 11.01
C ARG A 89 -13.03 1.89 11.38
N VAL A 90 -12.53 2.76 10.52
CA VAL A 90 -11.28 3.47 10.75
C VAL A 90 -11.58 4.95 10.67
N ASP A 91 -11.27 5.68 11.73
CA ASP A 91 -11.35 7.13 11.73
C ASP A 91 -10.04 7.79 11.23
N LYS A 92 -10.09 9.11 11.01
CA LYS A 92 -8.91 9.87 10.52
C LYS A 92 -7.73 9.78 11.48
N ASN A 93 -7.95 9.73 12.79
CA ASN A 93 -6.89 9.69 13.79
C ASN A 93 -6.22 8.33 13.84
N GLU A 94 -7.01 7.25 13.83
CA GLU A 94 -6.53 5.87 13.75
C GLU A 94 -5.64 5.68 12.51
N PHE A 95 -6.11 6.15 11.36
CA PHE A 95 -5.33 6.13 10.13
C PHE A 95 -4.00 6.86 10.27
N LEU A 96 -4.01 8.08 10.83
CA LEU A 96 -2.80 8.89 11.00
C LEU A 96 -1.80 8.30 12.00
N VAL A 97 -2.26 7.61 13.05
CA VAL A 97 -1.39 6.94 14.02
C VAL A 97 -0.58 5.85 13.34
N ILE A 98 -1.22 5.02 12.52
CA ILE A 98 -0.55 3.96 11.80
C ILE A 98 0.44 4.54 10.80
N VAL A 99 0.01 5.49 9.97
CA VAL A 99 0.87 6.16 8.98
C VAL A 99 2.10 6.80 9.64
N ARG A 100 1.98 7.31 10.87
CA ARG A 100 3.12 7.82 11.66
C ARG A 100 4.04 6.70 12.15
N ILE A 101 3.50 5.57 12.58
CA ILE A 101 4.31 4.40 12.96
C ILE A 101 5.07 3.83 11.76
N LEU A 102 4.43 3.79 10.58
CA LEU A 102 5.07 3.41 9.31
C LEU A 102 6.25 4.34 8.97
N ALA A 103 6.18 5.60 9.39
CA ALA A 103 7.19 6.60 9.13
C ALA A 103 8.36 6.55 10.12
N GLY A 104 8.07 6.33 11.40
CA GLY A 104 9.05 6.34 12.49
C GLY A 104 9.79 5.02 12.69
N LYS A 105 9.18 3.87 12.37
CA LYS A 105 9.89 2.58 12.34
C LYS A 105 10.34 2.35 10.91
N GLY A 106 11.67 2.31 10.69
CA GLY A 106 12.23 2.11 9.35
C GLY A 106 11.59 0.93 8.61
N ILE A 107 11.53 1.01 7.29
CA ILE A 107 10.92 0.04 6.36
C ILE A 107 11.23 -1.42 6.73
N HIS A 108 12.40 -1.69 7.32
CA HIS A 108 12.81 -3.01 7.78
C HIS A 108 11.94 -3.62 8.89
N GLU A 109 11.51 -2.86 9.89
CA GLU A 109 10.61 -3.36 10.95
C GLU A 109 9.18 -3.53 10.44
N LEU A 110 8.78 -2.69 9.48
CA LEU A 110 7.53 -2.89 8.75
C LEU A 110 7.55 -4.17 7.91
N THR A 111 8.65 -4.40 7.19
CA THR A 111 8.83 -5.59 6.36
C THR A 111 8.79 -6.84 7.22
N LYS A 112 9.43 -6.84 8.40
CA LYS A 112 9.34 -7.94 9.37
C LYS A 112 7.93 -8.13 9.91
N PHE A 113 7.25 -7.04 10.28
CA PHE A 113 5.88 -7.09 10.80
C PHE A 113 4.90 -7.66 9.75
N ILE A 114 5.07 -7.23 8.50
CA ILE A 114 4.33 -7.73 7.35
C ILE A 114 4.68 -9.20 7.03
N GLN A 115 5.96 -9.55 7.06
CA GLN A 115 6.44 -10.92 6.84
C GLN A 115 5.84 -11.87 7.89
N MET A 116 5.77 -11.44 9.15
CA MET A 116 5.13 -12.18 10.24
C MET A 116 3.62 -12.36 10.03
N ILE A 117 2.92 -11.36 9.50
CA ILE A 117 1.49 -11.46 9.10
C ILE A 117 1.28 -12.39 7.90
N ILE A 118 2.22 -12.38 6.94
CA ILE A 118 2.17 -13.25 5.76
C ILE A 118 2.44 -14.70 6.17
N GLU A 119 3.41 -14.94 7.06
CA GLU A 119 3.73 -16.25 7.62
C GLU A 119 2.56 -16.84 8.40
N SER A 120 1.83 -16.01 9.16
CA SER A 120 0.61 -16.45 9.86
C SER A 120 -0.57 -16.75 8.93
N SER A 121 -0.54 -16.29 7.67
CA SER A 121 -1.57 -16.58 6.65
C SER A 121 -1.22 -17.79 5.75
N GLN A 122 0.02 -18.32 5.82
CA GLN A 122 0.54 -19.36 4.94
C GLN A 122 0.58 -20.76 5.56
N GLU A 123 0.27 -20.92 6.85
CA GLU A 123 0.18 -22.25 7.47
C GLU A 123 -0.99 -23.09 6.94
N GLU A 124 -2.01 -22.49 6.33
CA GLU A 124 -3.13 -23.24 5.73
C GLU A 124 -2.80 -23.89 4.37
N SER A 125 -1.70 -23.52 3.70
CA SER A 125 -1.41 -23.97 2.32
C SER A 125 -0.16 -24.85 2.16
N LYS A 126 0.63 -25.09 3.21
CA LYS A 126 1.82 -25.97 3.13
C LYS A 126 1.52 -27.47 3.14
N GLY A 127 0.25 -27.87 3.28
CA GLY A 127 -0.15 -29.28 3.34
C GLY A 127 -0.42 -29.99 1.99
N LYS A 128 -0.27 -29.34 0.83
CA LYS A 128 -0.80 -29.93 -0.42
C LYS A 128 0.05 -29.72 -1.68
N LEU A 129 1.37 -29.91 -1.61
CA LEU A 129 2.21 -30.16 -2.80
C LEU A 129 3.38 -31.09 -2.45
N VAL A 130 3.08 -32.33 -2.08
CA VAL A 130 4.03 -33.45 -2.19
C VAL A 130 3.39 -34.47 -3.13
N LEU A 131 4.01 -34.69 -4.28
CA LEU A 131 3.66 -35.76 -5.21
C LEU A 131 4.32 -37.05 -4.71
N GLU A 132 3.57 -37.87 -3.97
CA GLU A 132 3.91 -39.28 -3.76
C GLU A 132 2.73 -40.20 -4.14
N PRO A 133 2.99 -41.45 -4.60
CA PRO A 133 1.97 -42.32 -5.19
C PRO A 133 1.05 -42.96 -4.13
N PRO A 134 -0.16 -43.43 -4.51
CA PRO A 134 -1.21 -43.77 -3.56
C PRO A 134 -1.05 -45.20 -3.00
N GLU A 135 -1.05 -45.33 -1.68
CA GLU A 135 -1.38 -46.58 -0.99
C GLU A 135 -2.65 -46.41 -0.11
N LEU A 136 -3.44 -47.48 -0.06
CA LEU A 136 -4.79 -47.55 0.48
C LEU A 136 -4.86 -47.86 1.99
N LYS A 137 -5.91 -47.30 2.63
CA LYS A 137 -6.70 -47.72 3.83
C LYS A 137 -6.47 -46.90 5.12
N PRO A 138 -7.44 -46.92 6.07
CA PRO A 138 -8.87 -46.61 5.94
C PRO A 138 -9.31 -45.51 6.94
N GLU A 139 -10.52 -44.99 6.74
CA GLU A 139 -11.20 -43.99 7.59
C GLU A 139 -11.28 -44.38 9.07
N ASN A 140 -11.10 -43.37 9.94
CA ASN A 140 -11.87 -43.28 11.18
C ASN A 140 -12.12 -41.81 11.53
N GLN A 141 -13.38 -41.52 11.83
CA GLN A 141 -13.92 -40.25 12.27
C GLN A 141 -13.48 -39.96 13.71
N ASN A 142 -13.16 -38.70 14.03
CA ASN A 142 -13.72 -37.98 15.19
C ASN A 142 -13.28 -36.50 15.23
N GLU A 143 -14.23 -35.69 15.66
CA GLU A 143 -14.27 -34.23 15.79
C GLU A 143 -13.26 -33.67 16.80
N SER A 144 -12.78 -32.45 16.56
CA SER A 144 -13.04 -31.32 17.48
C SER A 144 -12.55 -29.98 16.91
N SER A 145 -13.44 -29.01 16.94
CA SER A 145 -13.24 -27.62 16.53
C SER A 145 -12.69 -26.82 17.72
N GLU A 146 -11.38 -26.70 17.85
CA GLU A 146 -10.74 -25.73 18.73
C GLU A 146 -9.41 -25.35 18.09
N ASN A 147 -9.28 -24.16 17.48
CA ASN A 147 -7.96 -23.54 17.17
C ASN A 147 -8.02 -22.05 16.79
N ASN A 148 -9.20 -21.45 16.57
CA ASN A 148 -9.28 -20.05 16.14
C ASN A 148 -9.09 -18.99 17.25
N SER A 149 -9.06 -19.37 18.53
CA SER A 149 -8.98 -18.40 19.65
C SER A 149 -7.55 -18.02 20.05
N THR A 150 -6.58 -18.90 19.87
CA THR A 150 -5.19 -18.67 20.34
C THR A 150 -4.38 -17.85 19.34
N LEU A 151 -4.77 -17.88 18.05
CA LEU A 151 -4.09 -17.24 16.93
C LEU A 151 -4.36 -15.73 16.84
N ASN A 152 -5.60 -15.29 17.09
CA ASN A 152 -5.95 -13.87 17.19
C ASN A 152 -5.17 -13.18 18.33
N GLY A 153 -4.99 -13.89 19.45
CA GLY A 153 -4.26 -13.35 20.61
C GLY A 153 -2.80 -12.98 20.34
N SER A 154 -2.12 -13.62 19.38
CA SER A 154 -0.71 -13.32 19.08
C SER A 154 -0.57 -12.04 18.26
N VAL A 155 -1.44 -11.85 17.25
CA VAL A 155 -1.51 -10.61 16.46
C VAL A 155 -1.99 -9.47 17.36
N ASP A 156 -3.05 -9.70 18.15
CA ASP A 156 -3.59 -8.71 19.09
C ASP A 156 -2.55 -8.28 20.13
N TYR A 157 -1.73 -9.20 20.67
CA TYR A 157 -0.67 -8.88 21.62
C TYR A 157 0.47 -8.06 21.00
N VAL A 158 0.87 -8.36 19.77
CA VAL A 158 1.91 -7.58 19.09
C VAL A 158 1.39 -6.19 18.68
N MET A 159 0.14 -6.11 18.21
CA MET A 159 -0.55 -4.85 17.96
C MET A 159 -0.64 -4.02 19.25
N GLU A 160 -1.13 -4.60 20.34
CA GLU A 160 -1.20 -3.96 21.66
C GLU A 160 0.18 -3.47 22.11
N LYS A 161 1.24 -4.26 21.90
CA LYS A 161 2.61 -3.88 22.25
C LYS A 161 3.17 -2.74 21.39
N ILE A 162 2.85 -2.70 20.10
CA ILE A 162 3.28 -1.64 19.17
C ILE A 162 2.50 -0.35 19.41
N PHE A 163 1.18 -0.43 19.61
CA PHE A 163 0.30 0.72 19.79
C PHE A 163 0.27 1.25 21.21
N SER A 164 0.51 0.40 22.22
CA SER A 164 0.68 0.87 23.60
C SER A 164 1.84 1.84 23.74
N HIS A 165 2.94 1.65 22.99
CA HIS A 165 4.05 2.60 22.97
C HIS A 165 3.69 3.91 22.27
N ALA A 166 3.02 3.84 21.10
CA ALA A 166 2.59 5.03 20.36
C ALA A 166 1.53 5.87 21.11
N TRP A 167 0.75 5.26 22.02
CA TRP A 167 -0.25 5.92 22.86
C TRP A 167 0.26 6.31 24.25
N LYS A 168 1.39 5.75 24.70
CA LYS A 168 2.03 6.13 25.99
C LYS A 168 2.55 7.57 25.96
N ASP A 169 3.03 8.01 24.79
CA ASP A 169 3.54 9.37 24.57
C ASP A 169 2.46 10.46 24.56
N LYS A 170 1.17 10.09 24.47
CA LYS A 170 0.04 11.04 24.49
C LYS A 170 -0.68 11.10 25.84
N ARG A 171 -0.38 10.20 26.79
CA ARG A 171 -0.96 10.16 28.15
C ARG A 171 0.02 10.57 29.25
N GLY A 172 1.12 11.23 28.90
CA GLY A 172 2.00 11.90 29.85
C GLY A 172 2.01 13.41 29.59
N LEU A 173 1.33 14.17 30.45
CA LEU A 173 1.26 15.64 30.54
C LEU A 173 0.08 16.33 29.81
N SER A 174 -1.14 16.01 30.25
CA SER A 174 -2.04 17.10 30.67
C SER A 174 -1.77 17.36 32.14
N SER A 175 -0.95 18.37 32.42
CA SER A 175 -0.91 19.04 33.72
C SER A 175 -0.89 20.52 33.41
N ASP A 176 -2.06 21.13 33.45
CA ASP A 176 -2.17 22.58 33.56
C ASP A 176 -1.36 23.02 34.78
N ASN A 177 -0.27 23.74 34.54
CA ASN A 177 0.19 24.82 35.40
C ASN A 177 1.21 25.67 34.62
N ASN A 178 0.69 26.76 34.07
CA ASN A 178 1.32 28.08 33.96
C ASN A 178 2.85 28.13 34.06
N ASN A 179 3.50 28.25 32.91
CA ASN A 179 4.75 29.01 32.82
C ASN A 179 4.79 29.69 31.45
N GLU A 180 4.43 30.98 31.46
CA GLU A 180 4.97 31.94 30.51
C GLU A 180 6.50 31.91 30.61
N LEU A 181 7.15 31.15 29.73
CA LEU A 181 8.57 31.27 29.49
C LEU A 181 8.78 31.40 27.99
N ASN A 182 9.02 32.65 27.60
CA ASN A 182 9.58 33.10 26.34
C ASN A 182 10.69 32.14 25.87
N SER A 183 10.36 31.20 24.98
CA SER A 183 11.33 30.68 24.02
C SER A 183 11.00 31.29 22.66
N LYS A 184 11.86 32.21 22.22
CA LYS A 184 11.91 32.68 20.83
C LYS A 184 12.43 31.53 19.96
N GLY A 185 11.63 30.48 19.79
CA GLY A 185 11.81 29.47 18.76
C GLY A 185 11.29 30.02 17.43
N THR A 186 12.08 29.87 16.37
CA THR A 186 11.67 30.29 15.01
C THR A 186 10.38 29.56 14.60
N SER A 187 9.56 30.18 13.74
CA SER A 187 8.25 29.63 13.33
C SER A 187 8.31 28.24 12.69
N ALA A 188 9.50 27.76 12.33
CA ALA A 188 9.74 26.46 11.71
C ALA A 188 9.68 25.28 12.71
N GLU A 189 10.05 25.44 13.99
CA GLU A 189 10.07 24.32 14.96
C GLU A 189 8.67 23.86 15.38
N LYS A 190 7.66 24.73 15.28
CA LYS A 190 6.27 24.38 15.61
C LYS A 190 5.60 23.50 14.57
N ASP A 191 6.16 23.42 13.36
CA ASP A 191 5.59 22.69 12.24
C ASP A 191 5.96 21.20 12.23
N PHE A 192 6.93 20.77 13.04
CA PHE A 192 7.40 19.39 13.08
C PHE A 192 6.79 18.60 14.23
N VAL A 193 6.57 17.32 13.99
CA VAL A 193 6.27 16.34 15.02
C VAL A 193 7.57 16.09 15.78
N ASP A 194 7.52 16.16 17.11
CA ASP A 194 8.61 15.73 17.97
C ASP A 194 8.61 14.19 18.01
N ASP A 195 9.10 13.59 16.93
CA ASP A 195 9.60 12.22 16.92
C ASP A 195 11.13 12.28 16.84
N GLU A 196 11.83 11.28 17.39
CA GLU A 196 13.32 11.24 17.46
C GLU A 196 14.03 11.44 16.10
N GLN A 197 13.28 11.40 15.00
CA GLN A 197 13.78 11.50 13.63
C GLN A 197 13.47 12.85 12.97
N GLY A 198 12.52 13.65 13.47
CA GLY A 198 12.17 14.98 12.96
C GLY A 198 11.73 15.01 11.48
N LEU A 199 11.37 13.85 10.92
CA LEU A 199 11.14 13.68 9.48
C LEU A 199 9.74 14.16 9.05
N GLN A 200 8.84 14.37 10.00
CA GLN A 200 7.44 14.61 9.71
C GLN A 200 6.98 15.97 10.24
N ARG A 201 6.40 16.79 9.36
CA ARG A 201 5.58 17.91 9.81
C ARG A 201 4.37 17.37 10.54
N ARG A 202 3.86 18.05 11.58
CA ARG A 202 2.52 17.77 12.10
C ARG A 202 1.59 17.71 10.88
N HIS A 203 0.73 16.68 10.78
CA HIS A 203 -0.20 16.52 9.65
C HIS A 203 -1.21 17.69 9.65
N ASN A 204 -0.74 18.86 9.20
CA ASN A 204 -1.46 20.13 9.14
C ASN A 204 -2.02 20.37 7.73
N VAL A 205 -1.77 19.46 6.79
CA VAL A 205 -2.21 19.56 5.40
C VAL A 205 -3.07 18.35 5.08
N ASP A 206 -4.31 18.61 4.66
CA ASP A 206 -5.19 17.59 4.13
C ASP A 206 -4.67 17.14 2.76
N THR A 207 -4.23 15.89 2.70
CA THR A 207 -3.75 15.22 1.50
C THR A 207 -4.91 14.65 0.69
N THR A 208 -4.63 14.23 -0.55
CA THR A 208 -5.63 13.61 -1.41
C THR A 208 -6.22 12.35 -0.78
N LEU A 209 -5.39 11.50 -0.16
CA LEU A 209 -5.85 10.26 0.44
C LEU A 209 -6.75 10.51 1.66
N LEU A 210 -6.34 11.44 2.55
CA LEU A 210 -7.13 11.81 3.72
C LEU A 210 -8.50 12.39 3.31
N VAL A 211 -8.53 13.27 2.30
CA VAL A 211 -9.79 13.86 1.81
C VAL A 211 -10.66 12.82 1.12
N HIS A 212 -10.05 11.88 0.38
CA HIS A 212 -10.78 10.81 -0.31
C HIS A 212 -11.47 9.86 0.69
N PHE A 213 -10.75 9.46 1.75
CA PHE A 213 -11.24 8.52 2.77
C PHE A 213 -12.19 9.15 3.78
N PHE A 214 -11.82 10.30 4.35
CA PHE A 214 -12.51 10.89 5.50
C PHE A 214 -13.32 12.14 5.14
N GLY A 215 -13.38 12.48 3.85
CA GLY A 215 -14.10 13.64 3.36
C GLY A 215 -13.36 14.96 3.60
N LYS A 216 -13.96 16.06 3.15
CA LYS A 216 -13.38 17.41 3.26
C LYS A 216 -13.29 17.87 4.70
N THR A 217 -14.17 17.41 5.56
CA THR A 217 -14.24 17.78 6.99
C THR A 217 -13.43 16.83 7.87
N GLY A 218 -13.13 15.62 7.38
CA GLY A 218 -12.37 14.60 8.14
C GLY A 218 -13.21 13.86 9.17
N ASP A 219 -14.54 13.94 9.07
CA ASP A 219 -15.55 13.37 9.95
C ASP A 219 -16.17 12.08 9.41
N SER A 220 -15.91 11.75 8.13
CA SER A 220 -16.36 10.48 7.57
C SER A 220 -15.47 9.35 8.08
N GLU A 221 -16.04 8.17 8.21
CA GLU A 221 -15.34 6.96 8.67
C GLU A 221 -15.12 6.01 7.49
N LEU A 222 -13.97 5.32 7.49
CA LEU A 222 -13.61 4.35 6.46
C LEU A 222 -14.03 2.94 6.91
N ARG A 223 -14.92 2.32 6.14
CA ARG A 223 -15.34 0.91 6.36
C ARG A 223 -14.50 -0.03 5.51
N TYR A 224 -14.46 -1.30 5.91
CA TYR A 224 -13.71 -2.35 5.21
C TYR A 224 -14.04 -2.41 3.72
N GLU A 225 -15.32 -2.43 3.33
CA GLU A 225 -15.73 -2.46 1.91
C GLU A 225 -15.16 -1.29 1.10
N GLY A 226 -15.15 -0.09 1.68
CA GLY A 226 -14.58 1.09 1.04
C GLY A 226 -13.06 1.00 0.89
N PHE A 227 -12.38 0.52 1.94
CA PHE A 227 -10.94 0.29 1.93
C PHE A 227 -10.54 -0.78 0.92
N ARG A 228 -11.20 -1.94 0.96
CA ARG A 228 -11.01 -3.06 0.02
C ARG A 228 -11.16 -2.60 -1.42
N ARG A 229 -12.28 -1.95 -1.74
CA ARG A 229 -12.56 -1.46 -3.10
C ARG A 229 -11.51 -0.45 -3.57
N PHE A 230 -11.09 0.46 -2.68
CA PHE A 230 -10.00 1.38 -3.01
C PHE A 230 -8.72 0.62 -3.34
N MET A 231 -8.36 -0.40 -2.55
CA MET A 231 -7.15 -1.16 -2.76
C MET A 231 -7.18 -2.00 -4.05
N GLU A 232 -8.29 -2.68 -4.33
CA GLU A 232 -8.52 -3.40 -5.59
C GLU A 232 -8.37 -2.45 -6.78
N ASN A 233 -9.07 -1.30 -6.74
CA ASN A 233 -9.00 -0.31 -7.80
C ASN A 233 -7.57 0.20 -8.04
N LEU A 234 -6.81 0.45 -6.97
CA LEU A 234 -5.44 0.96 -7.07
C LEU A 234 -4.50 -0.10 -7.66
N GLN A 235 -4.63 -1.36 -7.26
CA GLN A 235 -3.87 -2.47 -7.85
C GLN A 235 -4.16 -2.60 -9.33
N THR A 236 -5.44 -2.60 -9.71
CA THR A 236 -5.84 -2.62 -11.13
C THR A 236 -5.30 -1.39 -11.86
N GLU A 237 -5.36 -0.20 -11.27
CA GLU A 237 -4.86 1.03 -11.91
C GLU A 237 -3.36 0.98 -12.21
N VAL A 238 -2.56 0.44 -11.28
CA VAL A 238 -1.10 0.26 -11.46
C VAL A 238 -0.82 -0.82 -12.52
N LEU A 239 -1.53 -1.94 -12.49
CA LEU A 239 -1.37 -3.01 -13.49
C LEU A 239 -1.75 -2.52 -14.89
N GLU A 240 -2.85 -1.77 -15.03
CA GLU A 240 -3.25 -1.16 -16.30
C GLU A 240 -2.20 -0.18 -16.82
N MET A 241 -1.61 0.62 -15.93
CA MET A 241 -0.52 1.56 -16.29
C MET A 241 0.71 0.80 -16.81
N GLU A 242 1.11 -0.28 -16.15
CA GLU A 242 2.23 -1.10 -16.60
C GLU A 242 1.92 -1.75 -17.95
N PHE A 243 0.74 -2.35 -18.11
CA PHE A 243 0.32 -2.94 -19.39
C PHE A 243 0.35 -1.93 -20.54
N GLN A 244 -0.19 -0.73 -20.33
CA GLN A 244 -0.27 0.31 -21.37
C GLN A 244 1.11 0.80 -21.83
N GLU A 245 2.10 0.83 -20.94
CA GLU A 245 3.48 1.19 -21.28
C GLU A 245 4.09 0.23 -22.30
N PHE A 246 3.82 -1.07 -22.15
CA PHE A 246 4.28 -2.09 -23.10
C PHE A 246 3.40 -2.19 -24.35
N ALA A 247 2.09 -2.01 -24.21
CA ALA A 247 1.14 -2.12 -25.31
C ALA A 247 1.27 -0.97 -26.33
N LYS A 248 1.79 0.20 -25.92
CA LYS A 248 2.02 1.37 -26.80
C LYS A 248 0.79 1.77 -27.63
N GLY A 249 -0.39 1.62 -27.03
CA GLY A 249 -1.69 1.92 -27.66
C GLY A 249 -2.36 0.76 -28.39
N ALA A 250 -1.78 -0.44 -28.37
CA ALA A 250 -2.44 -1.67 -28.80
C ALA A 250 -3.32 -2.27 -27.70
N ASP A 251 -4.23 -3.17 -28.08
CA ASP A 251 -5.10 -3.91 -27.14
C ASP A 251 -4.39 -5.14 -26.51
N VAL A 252 -3.24 -5.52 -27.06
CA VAL A 252 -2.44 -6.68 -26.62
C VAL A 252 -0.96 -6.31 -26.51
N ILE A 253 -0.26 -6.93 -25.56
CA ILE A 253 1.20 -6.94 -25.47
C ILE A 253 1.77 -8.22 -26.07
N SER A 254 3.02 -8.18 -26.55
CA SER A 254 3.69 -9.39 -27.02
C SER A 254 4.03 -10.32 -25.84
N GLU A 255 4.16 -11.62 -26.09
CA GLU A 255 4.61 -12.58 -25.07
C GLU A 255 6.00 -12.22 -24.53
N LEU A 256 6.84 -11.60 -25.38
CA LEU A 256 8.15 -11.11 -24.98
C LEU A 256 8.05 -9.95 -23.99
N ASP A 257 7.16 -8.99 -24.24
CA ASP A 257 6.95 -7.84 -23.35
C ASP A 257 6.33 -8.30 -22.03
N PHE A 258 5.39 -9.24 -22.08
CA PHE A 258 4.86 -9.86 -20.87
C PHE A 258 5.96 -10.56 -20.06
N ALA A 259 6.86 -11.30 -20.71
CA ALA A 259 8.01 -11.90 -20.03
C ALA A 259 8.93 -10.85 -19.41
N ARG A 260 9.15 -9.71 -20.07
CA ARG A 260 9.94 -8.60 -19.51
C ARG A 260 9.30 -8.03 -18.25
N ILE A 261 7.97 -7.84 -18.24
CA ILE A 261 7.21 -7.41 -17.05
C ILE A 261 7.42 -8.41 -15.91
N MET A 262 7.21 -9.71 -16.17
CA MET A 262 7.37 -10.74 -15.14
C MET A 262 8.78 -10.80 -14.57
N LEU A 263 9.80 -10.67 -15.43
CA LEU A 263 11.20 -10.74 -15.01
C LEU A 263 11.68 -9.48 -14.27
N ARG A 264 11.02 -8.32 -14.45
CA ARG A 264 11.34 -7.07 -13.72
C ARG A 264 11.27 -7.25 -12.21
N TYR A 265 10.31 -8.05 -11.73
CA TYR A 265 10.09 -8.30 -10.31
C TYR A 265 10.90 -9.47 -9.75
N THR A 266 11.91 -9.95 -10.50
CA THR A 266 12.78 -11.05 -10.10
C THR A 266 14.19 -10.58 -9.78
N TYR A 267 14.84 -11.24 -8.83
CA TYR A 267 16.25 -11.01 -8.52
C TYR A 267 17.14 -11.85 -9.45
N LEU A 268 17.19 -11.48 -10.72
CA LEU A 268 18.03 -12.13 -11.72
C LEU A 268 19.21 -11.26 -12.14
N ASP A 269 20.36 -11.88 -12.33
CA ASP A 269 21.48 -11.25 -13.02
C ASP A 269 21.14 -11.05 -14.51
N ILE A 270 21.69 -9.98 -15.09
CA ILE A 270 21.46 -9.57 -16.49
C ILE A 270 21.70 -10.74 -17.46
N ARG A 271 22.71 -11.58 -17.22
CA ARG A 271 23.03 -12.73 -18.10
C ARG A 271 21.96 -13.82 -18.06
N VAL A 272 21.30 -13.99 -16.92
CA VAL A 272 20.22 -14.98 -16.75
C VAL A 272 18.92 -14.42 -17.32
N TYR A 273 18.67 -13.14 -17.10
CA TYR A 273 17.57 -12.38 -17.71
C TYR A 273 17.60 -12.51 -19.24
N ASP A 274 18.72 -12.16 -19.88
CA ASP A 274 18.86 -12.23 -21.34
C ASP A 274 18.66 -13.65 -21.88
N ARG A 275 19.22 -14.65 -21.18
CA ARG A 275 19.07 -16.07 -21.57
C ARG A 275 17.61 -16.52 -21.57
N TYR A 276 16.79 -16.06 -20.62
CA TYR A 276 15.37 -16.41 -20.60
C TYR A 276 14.61 -15.77 -21.75
N LEU A 277 14.92 -14.51 -22.08
CA LEU A 277 14.31 -13.83 -23.22
C LEU A 277 14.72 -14.45 -24.56
N ASP A 278 15.99 -14.81 -24.73
CA ASP A 278 16.49 -15.44 -25.96
C ASP A 278 15.81 -16.79 -26.22
N ARG A 279 15.66 -17.62 -25.18
CA ARG A 279 14.94 -18.90 -25.28
C ARG A 279 13.48 -18.72 -25.67
N LEU A 280 12.83 -17.70 -25.12
CA LEU A 280 11.44 -17.39 -25.46
C LEU A 280 11.34 -16.92 -26.93
N LEU A 281 12.25 -16.05 -27.36
CA LEU A 281 12.33 -15.58 -28.75
C LEU A 281 12.53 -16.73 -29.74
N GLU A 282 13.43 -17.67 -29.43
CA GLU A 282 13.65 -18.87 -30.26
C GLU A 282 12.37 -19.70 -30.37
N ARG A 283 11.71 -19.97 -29.23
CA ARG A 283 10.46 -20.74 -29.21
C ARG A 283 9.31 -20.07 -29.96
N ILE A 284 9.22 -18.74 -29.89
CA ILE A 284 8.20 -17.98 -30.64
C ILE A 284 8.48 -18.07 -32.15
N LYS A 285 9.74 -18.00 -32.58
CA LYS A 285 10.11 -18.15 -34.00
C LYS A 285 9.80 -19.55 -34.56
N GLU A 286 9.85 -20.58 -33.71
CA GLU A 286 9.50 -21.95 -34.08
C GLU A 286 7.99 -22.17 -34.20
N MET A 287 7.14 -21.29 -33.62
CA MET A 287 5.70 -21.38 -33.79
C MET A 287 5.27 -20.86 -35.17
N GLU A 288 4.49 -21.65 -35.90
CA GLU A 288 3.86 -21.18 -37.13
C GLU A 288 2.68 -20.25 -36.80
N GLY A 289 2.78 -18.98 -37.22
CA GLY A 289 1.71 -17.98 -37.10
C GLY A 289 2.14 -16.71 -36.39
N ILE A 290 1.27 -15.69 -36.41
CA ILE A 290 1.44 -14.49 -35.60
C ILE A 290 0.92 -14.83 -34.19
N PRO A 291 1.73 -14.68 -33.13
CA PRO A 291 1.27 -14.94 -31.77
C PRO A 291 0.09 -14.04 -31.43
N PRO A 292 -0.94 -14.55 -30.72
CA PRO A 292 -2.17 -13.80 -30.44
C PRO A 292 -1.94 -12.61 -29.49
N GLY A 293 -0.80 -12.56 -28.79
CA GLY A 293 -0.53 -11.55 -27.77
C GLY A 293 -1.35 -11.78 -26.50
N ILE A 294 -1.10 -10.94 -25.49
CA ILE A 294 -1.73 -11.01 -24.18
C ILE A 294 -2.54 -9.75 -23.96
N SER A 295 -3.85 -9.88 -23.73
CA SER A 295 -4.75 -8.79 -23.38
C SER A 295 -4.72 -8.52 -21.87
N PHE A 296 -5.15 -7.32 -21.48
CA PHE A 296 -5.33 -6.97 -20.07
C PHE A 296 -6.54 -7.67 -19.43
N ASP A 297 -7.62 -7.82 -20.20
CA ASP A 297 -8.84 -8.46 -19.73
C ASP A 297 -8.64 -9.99 -19.65
N VAL A 298 -8.84 -10.57 -18.46
CA VAL A 298 -8.85 -12.01 -18.17
C VAL A 298 -10.24 -12.44 -17.73
#